data_AF-A0A1E4CC82-F1
#
_entry.id   AF-A0A1E4CC82-F1
#
_cell.length_a   1.000
_cell.length_b   1.000
_cell.length_c   1.000
_cell.angle_alpha   90.00
_cell.angle_beta   90.00
_cell.angle_gamma   90.00
#
_symmetry.space_group_name_H-M   'P 1'
#
loop_
_entity.id
_entity.type
_entity.pdbx_description
1 polymer ?
#
loop_
_entity_poly.entity_id
_entity_poly.type
_entity_poly.pdbx_seq_one_letter_code
_entity_poly.pdbx_strand_id
1 'polypeptide(L)'
;MLSGAASKASNAGVVASVPYAQQQLSDTYRAQLAAGTAPVSEGDFDDVLLADGAPVGIIDIPRLGVHEVIAEGTSSGVLAGGPGHRRDTVLPGQVGVSVVMGRAAAFGGPFGRLQSLQPGERFEVRTGQGLNTFEVLGVRYAGDPTPPAPVRGESRLILLTARGAPYVPTGIAYVDARLVDKGQPAGARQTTPITLPPSNAALATDTTTVWALVFALQFLVAAEIAAVWAFRRVGAQKTWIVFVPILLLASVFVCDQLVRLLPNLL
;
A
#
# COMPACT_ATOMS: atom_id res chain seq x y z
N MET A 1 18.41 -17.11 -30.06
CA MET A 1 18.44 -17.60 -28.67
C MET A 1 19.02 -16.50 -27.81
N LEU A 2 18.17 -15.58 -27.34
CA LEU A 2 18.57 -14.51 -26.43
C LEU A 2 17.85 -14.75 -25.11
N SER A 3 18.63 -15.17 -24.13
CA SER A 3 18.23 -15.50 -22.77
C SER A 3 17.84 -14.21 -22.04
N GLY A 4 16.54 -13.96 -21.93
CA GLY A 4 15.98 -12.93 -21.06
C GLY A 4 16.15 -13.34 -19.60
N ALA A 5 17.13 -12.75 -18.93
CA ALA A 5 17.28 -12.87 -17.49
C ALA A 5 16.14 -12.11 -16.83
N ALA A 6 15.07 -12.82 -16.47
CA ALA A 6 14.06 -12.34 -15.55
C ALA A 6 14.76 -12.04 -14.21
N SER A 7 14.94 -10.75 -13.91
CA SER A 7 15.38 -10.28 -12.62
C SER A 7 14.33 -10.69 -11.58
N LYS A 8 14.57 -11.79 -10.89
CA LYS A 8 13.87 -12.12 -9.65
C LYS A 8 14.19 -11.02 -8.66
N ALA A 9 13.27 -10.08 -8.49
CA ALA A 9 13.27 -9.17 -7.36
C ALA A 9 13.14 -9.99 -6.08
N SER A 10 14.27 -10.32 -5.46
CA SER A 10 14.31 -10.81 -4.11
C SER A 10 13.84 -9.67 -3.20
N ASN A 11 12.61 -9.76 -2.71
CA ASN A 11 12.12 -8.94 -1.60
C ASN A 11 12.88 -9.35 -0.33
N ALA A 12 14.12 -8.88 -0.21
CA ALA A 12 14.79 -8.76 1.07
C ALA A 12 14.10 -7.60 1.79
N GLY A 13 13.15 -7.93 2.66
CA GLY A 13 12.47 -7.02 3.57
C GLY A 13 13.44 -6.43 4.61
N VAL A 14 14.41 -5.66 4.14
CA VAL A 14 15.02 -4.61 4.96
C VAL A 14 13.97 -3.50 5.00
N VAL A 15 13.67 -2.98 6.19
CA VAL A 15 12.76 -1.85 6.39
C VAL A 15 13.29 -0.67 5.57
N ALA A 16 12.84 -0.58 4.32
CA ALA A 16 13.02 0.59 3.50
C ALA A 16 12.21 1.71 4.15
N SER A 17 12.84 2.87 4.34
CA SER A 17 12.08 4.06 4.68
C SER A 17 11.04 4.29 3.58
N VAL A 18 9.86 4.81 3.94
CA VAL A 18 8.77 5.09 2.98
C VAL A 18 9.24 5.85 1.74
N PRO A 19 10.11 6.87 1.85
CA PRO A 19 10.65 7.55 0.67
C PRO A 19 11.40 6.61 -0.29
N TYR A 20 12.14 5.62 0.22
CA TYR A 20 12.87 4.66 -0.62
C TYR A 20 11.91 3.70 -1.34
N ALA A 21 10.92 3.18 -0.63
CA ALA A 21 9.89 2.32 -1.24
C ALA A 21 9.12 3.06 -2.34
N GLN A 22 8.70 4.29 -2.08
CA GLN A 22 8.02 5.14 -3.07
C GLN A 22 8.92 5.48 -4.28
N GLN A 23 10.20 5.72 -4.05
CA GLN A 23 11.15 5.98 -5.14
C GLN A 23 11.29 4.77 -6.08
N GLN A 24 11.46 3.56 -5.52
CA GLN A 24 11.55 2.33 -6.32
C GLN A 24 10.27 2.06 -7.12
N LEU A 25 9.10 2.27 -6.50
CA LEU A 25 7.82 2.14 -7.18
C LEU A 25 7.67 3.17 -8.31
N SER A 26 8.10 4.42 -8.07
CA SER A 26 8.03 5.49 -9.06
C SER A 26 8.90 5.20 -10.27
N ASP A 27 10.14 4.76 -10.06
CA ASP A 27 11.07 4.40 -11.12
C ASP A 27 10.54 3.23 -11.96
N THR A 28 10.02 2.19 -11.28
CA THR A 28 9.41 1.02 -11.93
C THR A 28 8.22 1.42 -12.79
N TYR A 29 7.30 2.20 -12.23
CA TYR A 29 6.07 2.58 -12.91
C TYR A 29 6.32 3.53 -14.08
N ARG A 30 7.27 4.47 -13.93
CA ARG A 30 7.70 5.34 -15.03
C ARG A 30 8.28 4.54 -16.19
N ALA A 31 9.08 3.51 -15.91
CA ALA A 31 9.60 2.61 -16.94
C ALA A 31 8.48 1.85 -17.67
N GLN A 32 7.49 1.34 -16.93
CA GLN A 32 6.32 0.67 -17.49
C GLN A 32 5.47 1.61 -18.37
N LEU A 33 5.24 2.84 -17.92
CA LEU A 33 4.54 3.86 -18.71
C LEU A 33 5.30 4.19 -20.00
N ALA A 34 6.62 4.35 -19.93
CA ALA A 34 7.46 4.62 -21.11
C ALA A 34 7.48 3.45 -22.10
N ALA A 35 7.42 2.21 -21.59
CA ALA A 35 7.37 1.00 -22.39
C ALA A 35 5.95 0.64 -22.89
N GLY A 36 4.90 1.32 -22.42
CA GLY A 36 3.51 0.98 -22.75
C GLY A 36 3.03 -0.35 -22.12
N THR A 37 3.68 -0.79 -21.04
CA THR A 37 3.40 -2.06 -20.32
C THR A 37 2.81 -1.83 -18.94
N ALA A 38 2.44 -0.59 -18.61
CA ALA A 38 1.75 -0.27 -17.36
C ALA A 38 0.41 -1.01 -17.29
N PRO A 39 0.05 -1.57 -16.13
CA PRO A 39 -1.16 -2.36 -16.00
C PRO A 39 -2.41 -1.52 -16.23
N VAL A 40 -3.37 -2.10 -16.94
CA VAL A 40 -4.69 -1.53 -17.23
C VAL A 40 -5.82 -2.44 -16.76
N SER A 41 -5.49 -3.52 -16.05
CA SER A 41 -6.43 -4.49 -15.50
C SER A 41 -5.86 -5.07 -14.21
N GLU A 42 -6.47 -6.13 -13.69
CA GLU A 42 -5.89 -6.86 -12.56
C GLU A 42 -4.61 -7.64 -12.93
N GLY A 43 -4.43 -7.94 -14.22
CA GLY A 43 -3.21 -8.53 -14.76
C GLY A 43 -2.19 -7.48 -15.22
N ASP A 44 -0.93 -7.92 -15.28
CA ASP A 44 0.13 -7.21 -15.98
C ASP A 44 -0.01 -7.35 -17.51
N PHE A 45 1.02 -6.91 -18.24
CA PHE A 45 1.04 -6.97 -19.70
C PHE A 45 1.01 -8.40 -20.28
N ASP A 46 1.48 -9.39 -19.52
CA ASP A 46 1.54 -10.81 -19.92
C ASP A 46 0.35 -11.61 -19.38
N ASP A 47 -0.74 -10.91 -18.97
CA ASP A 47 -1.94 -11.48 -18.36
C ASP A 47 -1.67 -12.27 -17.05
N VAL A 48 -0.55 -11.97 -16.37
CA VAL A 48 -0.23 -12.53 -15.06
C VAL A 48 -0.80 -11.64 -13.97
N LEU A 49 -1.44 -12.25 -12.98
CA LEU A 49 -2.04 -11.52 -11.86
C LEU A 49 -0.99 -10.64 -11.16
N LEU A 50 -1.28 -9.34 -11.03
CA LEU A 50 -0.40 -8.41 -10.34
C LEU A 50 -0.15 -8.84 -8.90
N ALA A 51 1.12 -8.91 -8.51
CA ALA A 51 1.49 -9.13 -7.12
C ALA A 51 1.09 -7.93 -6.24
N ASP A 52 0.79 -8.19 -4.97
CA ASP A 52 0.62 -7.14 -3.97
C ASP A 52 1.89 -6.26 -3.91
N GLY A 53 1.70 -4.94 -3.91
CA GLY A 53 2.78 -3.96 -3.97
C GLY A 53 3.18 -3.54 -5.39
N ALA A 54 2.67 -4.18 -6.45
CA ALA A 54 2.97 -3.76 -7.83
C ALA A 54 2.36 -2.38 -8.13
N PRO A 55 3.05 -1.48 -8.83
CA PRO A 55 2.52 -0.13 -9.08
C PRO A 55 1.40 -0.15 -10.14
N VAL A 56 0.32 0.59 -9.87
CA VAL A 56 -0.87 0.67 -10.75
C VAL A 56 -1.27 2.09 -11.12
N GLY A 57 -0.70 3.10 -10.45
CA GLY A 57 -1.02 4.49 -10.72
C GLY A 57 -0.14 5.47 -9.95
N ILE A 58 -0.18 6.74 -10.30
CA ILE A 58 0.36 7.85 -9.50
C ILE A 58 -0.79 8.75 -9.11
N ILE A 59 -0.94 9.05 -7.82
CA ILE A 59 -1.92 10.00 -7.32
C ILE A 59 -1.24 11.31 -6.93
N ASP A 60 -1.80 12.43 -7.40
CA ASP A 60 -1.37 13.78 -7.07
C ASP A 60 -2.55 14.55 -6.46
N ILE A 61 -2.44 14.88 -5.17
CA ILE A 61 -3.43 15.67 -4.44
C ILE A 61 -2.73 16.93 -3.90
N PRO A 62 -2.74 18.05 -4.66
CA PRO A 62 -1.96 19.23 -4.32
C PRO A 62 -2.28 19.80 -2.93
N ARG A 63 -3.56 19.84 -2.54
CA ARG A 63 -3.99 20.36 -1.24
C ARG A 63 -3.44 19.56 -0.06
N LEU A 64 -3.20 18.25 -0.26
CA LEU A 64 -2.63 17.39 0.77
C LEU A 64 -1.09 17.32 0.67
N GLY A 65 -0.50 17.81 -0.42
CA GLY A 65 0.92 17.65 -0.72
C GLY A 65 1.29 16.21 -1.02
N VAL A 66 0.34 15.41 -1.52
CA VAL A 66 0.55 13.99 -1.83
C VAL A 66 0.93 13.86 -3.29
N HIS A 67 2.07 13.24 -3.55
CA HIS A 67 2.50 12.81 -4.88
C HIS A 67 3.13 11.42 -4.73
N GLU A 68 2.31 10.38 -4.81
CA GLU A 68 2.70 9.01 -4.45
C GLU A 68 2.20 7.98 -5.47
N VAL A 69 2.92 6.88 -5.58
CA VAL A 69 2.53 5.73 -6.38
C VAL A 69 1.49 4.93 -5.62
N ILE A 70 0.39 4.62 -6.31
CA ILE A 70 -0.62 3.66 -5.85
C ILE A 70 -0.11 2.26 -6.21
N ALA A 71 0.02 1.40 -5.20
CA ALA A 71 0.34 -0.01 -5.38
C ALA A 71 -0.94 -0.87 -5.42
N GLU A 72 -0.93 -2.05 -6.03
CA GLU A 72 -2.04 -3.01 -5.95
C GLU A 72 -2.06 -3.68 -4.56
N GLY A 73 -3.24 -3.79 -3.96
CA GLY A 73 -3.45 -4.36 -2.63
C GLY A 73 -3.56 -3.31 -1.53
N THR A 74 -4.27 -3.67 -0.46
CA THR A 74 -4.58 -2.80 0.68
C THR A 74 -4.26 -3.47 2.02
N SER A 75 -3.38 -4.46 2.02
CA SER A 75 -2.84 -5.05 3.25
C SER A 75 -1.97 -4.04 4.01
N SER A 76 -1.79 -4.26 5.31
CA SER A 76 -0.97 -3.38 6.16
C SER A 76 0.47 -3.25 5.66
N GLY A 77 1.04 -4.33 5.11
CA GLY A 77 2.36 -4.34 4.50
C GLY A 77 2.45 -3.48 3.24
N VAL A 78 1.45 -3.51 2.36
CA VAL A 78 1.40 -2.65 1.17
C VAL A 78 1.21 -1.18 1.57
N LEU A 79 0.27 -0.90 2.48
CA LEU A 79 -0.05 0.46 2.90
C LEU A 79 1.05 1.12 3.75
N ALA A 80 2.01 0.36 4.27
CA ALA A 80 3.22 0.90 4.89
C ALA A 80 4.17 1.54 3.86
N GLY A 81 4.05 1.20 2.58
CA GLY A 81 4.82 1.78 1.47
C GLY A 81 4.15 2.97 0.79
N GLY A 82 2.86 3.25 1.05
CA GLY A 82 2.09 4.33 0.43
C GLY A 82 0.64 3.94 0.14
N PRO A 83 -0.09 4.70 -0.72
CA PRO A 83 -1.45 4.37 -1.12
C PRO A 83 -1.56 3.03 -1.83
N GLY A 84 -2.66 2.31 -1.56
CA GLY A 84 -2.96 1.02 -2.14
C GLY A 84 -4.31 1.00 -2.83
N HIS A 85 -4.39 0.37 -4.00
CA HIS A 85 -5.60 0.14 -4.75
C HIS A 85 -6.27 -1.15 -4.27
N ARG A 86 -7.58 -1.08 -4.05
CA ARG A 86 -8.37 -2.24 -3.66
C ARG A 86 -8.61 -3.13 -4.89
N ARG A 87 -7.84 -4.21 -4.98
CA ARG A 87 -8.08 -5.35 -5.88
C ARG A 87 -9.52 -5.83 -5.64
N ASP A 88 -10.41 -6.04 -6.60
CA ASP A 88 -11.89 -6.13 -6.46
C ASP A 88 -12.60 -4.88 -6.97
N THR A 89 -11.89 -3.74 -7.07
CA THR A 89 -12.40 -2.51 -7.70
C THR A 89 -11.69 -2.21 -9.03
N VAL A 90 -12.32 -1.40 -9.90
CA VAL A 90 -11.71 -1.02 -11.18
C VAL A 90 -10.56 -0.03 -10.95
N LEU A 91 -9.61 0.08 -11.88
CA LEU A 91 -8.52 1.05 -11.74
C LEU A 91 -9.05 2.49 -11.84
N PRO A 92 -8.38 3.48 -11.20
CA PRO A 92 -8.82 4.87 -11.26
C PRO A 92 -8.95 5.38 -12.70
N GLY A 93 -10.13 5.88 -13.06
CA GLY A 93 -10.43 6.40 -14.40
C GLY A 93 -11.23 5.42 -15.27
N GLN A 94 -11.34 4.16 -14.86
CA GLN A 94 -12.20 3.19 -15.52
C GLN A 94 -13.66 3.35 -15.12
N VAL A 95 -14.58 3.01 -16.03
CA VAL A 95 -16.01 2.99 -15.75
C VAL A 95 -16.30 2.06 -14.58
N GLY A 96 -16.94 2.59 -13.54
CA GLY A 96 -17.20 1.89 -12.28
C GLY A 96 -16.72 2.66 -11.06
N VAL A 97 -16.50 1.93 -9.97
CA VAL A 97 -15.98 2.46 -8.71
C VAL A 97 -14.58 1.91 -8.48
N SER A 98 -13.61 2.79 -8.27
CA SER A 98 -12.26 2.48 -7.80
C SER A 98 -12.13 2.87 -6.33
N VAL A 99 -11.43 2.05 -5.55
CA VAL A 99 -11.14 2.36 -4.15
C VAL A 99 -9.62 2.41 -3.95
N VAL A 100 -9.14 3.52 -3.41
CA VAL A 100 -7.75 3.69 -3.00
C VAL A 100 -7.73 3.95 -1.49
N MET A 101 -6.93 3.15 -0.79
CA MET A 101 -6.75 3.21 0.64
C MET A 101 -5.39 3.82 0.98
N GLY A 102 -5.31 4.54 2.08
CA GLY A 102 -4.06 5.09 2.57
C GLY A 102 -4.09 5.27 4.08
N ARG A 103 -2.91 5.21 4.69
CA ARG A 103 -2.72 5.41 6.13
C ARG A 103 -3.06 6.82 6.56
N ALA A 104 -3.66 6.95 7.74
CA ALA A 104 -3.95 8.23 8.38
C ALA A 104 -2.74 8.74 9.18
N ALA A 105 -1.94 7.84 9.76
CA ALA A 105 -0.75 8.15 10.52
C ALA A 105 0.34 7.08 10.31
N ALA A 106 1.53 7.32 10.85
CA ALA A 106 2.72 6.49 10.58
C ALA A 106 3.08 6.43 9.08
N PHE A 107 4.32 6.01 8.77
CA PHE A 107 4.74 5.74 7.39
C PHE A 107 4.42 6.88 6.39
N GLY A 108 4.61 8.14 6.81
CA GLY A 108 4.28 9.33 6.01
C GLY A 108 2.80 9.76 6.11
N GLY A 109 1.86 8.84 6.36
CA GLY A 109 0.44 9.14 6.56
C GLY A 109 -0.18 9.90 5.38
N PRO A 110 -0.09 9.37 4.13
CA PRO A 110 -0.49 10.11 2.93
C PRO A 110 -1.91 10.68 3.02
N PHE A 111 -2.82 9.97 3.67
CA PHE A 111 -4.21 10.36 3.81
C PHE A 111 -4.57 10.91 5.20
N GLY A 112 -3.57 11.28 6.02
CA GLY A 112 -3.81 11.85 7.36
C GLY A 112 -4.61 13.14 7.37
N ARG A 113 -4.61 13.88 6.26
CA ARG A 113 -5.40 15.12 6.08
C ARG A 113 -6.53 14.96 5.05
N LEU A 114 -6.92 13.74 4.69
CA LEU A 114 -7.89 13.49 3.63
C LEU A 114 -9.24 14.19 3.88
N GLN A 115 -9.67 14.28 5.13
CA GLN A 115 -10.90 14.96 5.56
C GLN A 115 -10.88 16.49 5.34
N SER A 116 -9.72 17.07 5.03
CA SER A 116 -9.61 18.51 4.74
C SER A 116 -9.94 18.87 3.28
N LEU A 117 -10.15 17.85 2.43
CA LEU A 117 -10.60 18.04 1.06
C LEU A 117 -12.04 18.58 1.04
N GLN A 118 -12.28 19.53 0.15
CA GLN A 118 -13.55 20.21 -0.01
C GLN A 118 -14.25 19.76 -1.30
N PRO A 119 -15.60 19.73 -1.32
CA PRO A 119 -16.34 19.53 -2.56
C PRO A 119 -15.92 20.52 -3.66
N GLY A 120 -15.81 20.03 -4.90
CA GLY A 120 -15.37 20.80 -6.07
C GLY A 120 -13.85 20.86 -6.27
N GLU A 121 -13.06 20.41 -5.29
CA GLU A 121 -11.62 20.35 -5.45
C GLU A 121 -11.19 19.28 -6.43
N ARG A 122 -10.09 19.55 -7.15
CA ARG A 122 -9.58 18.65 -8.16
C ARG A 122 -8.23 18.07 -7.79
N PHE A 123 -8.04 16.83 -8.18
CA PHE A 123 -6.79 16.10 -8.04
C PHE A 123 -6.65 15.12 -9.20
N GLU A 124 -5.45 14.59 -9.42
CA GLU A 124 -5.14 13.80 -10.61
C GLU A 124 -4.67 12.40 -10.24
N VAL A 125 -5.05 11.43 -11.07
CA VAL A 125 -4.50 10.07 -11.01
C VAL A 125 -4.03 9.65 -12.39
N ARG A 126 -2.75 9.33 -12.52
CA ARG A 126 -2.15 8.83 -13.76
C ARG A 126 -2.08 7.31 -13.74
N THR A 127 -2.83 6.67 -14.61
CA THR A 127 -2.85 5.21 -14.82
C THR A 127 -2.17 4.83 -16.14
N GLY A 128 -2.05 3.54 -16.43
CA GLY A 128 -1.62 3.06 -17.74
C GLY A 128 -2.52 3.51 -18.91
N GLN A 129 -3.77 3.90 -18.62
CA GLN A 129 -4.72 4.41 -19.63
C GLN A 129 -4.67 5.94 -19.80
N GLY A 130 -3.84 6.65 -19.03
CA GLY A 130 -3.66 8.09 -19.14
C GLY A 130 -3.88 8.85 -17.83
N LEU A 131 -3.97 10.17 -17.96
CA LEU A 131 -4.22 11.10 -16.86
C LEU A 131 -5.72 11.26 -16.62
N ASN A 132 -6.15 11.06 -15.37
CA ASN A 132 -7.54 11.13 -14.97
C ASN A 132 -7.73 12.22 -13.91
N THR A 133 -8.50 13.26 -14.23
CA THR A 133 -8.79 14.35 -13.28
C THR A 133 -10.08 14.06 -12.54
N PHE A 134 -9.99 14.03 -11.21
CA PHE A 134 -11.11 13.80 -10.32
C PHE A 134 -11.55 15.09 -9.64
N GLU A 135 -12.85 15.23 -9.42
CA GLU A 135 -13.47 16.30 -8.64
C GLU A 135 -14.12 15.70 -7.39
N VAL A 136 -13.74 16.22 -6.21
CA VAL A 136 -14.25 15.79 -4.92
C VAL A 136 -15.74 16.11 -4.82
N LEU A 137 -16.55 15.11 -4.50
CA LEU A 137 -17.98 15.28 -4.21
C LEU A 137 -18.21 15.62 -2.75
N GLY A 138 -17.45 15.00 -1.86
CA GLY A 138 -17.52 15.27 -0.43
C GLY A 138 -16.85 14.20 0.43
N VAL A 139 -16.84 14.49 1.73
CA VAL A 139 -16.35 13.60 2.77
C VAL A 139 -17.54 12.90 3.42
N ARG A 140 -17.43 11.60 3.67
CA ARG A 140 -18.41 10.80 4.43
C ARG A 140 -17.71 9.92 5.46
N TYR A 141 -18.48 9.41 6.41
CA TYR A 141 -17.99 8.58 7.51
C TYR A 141 -18.67 7.21 7.51
N ALA A 142 -18.08 6.25 8.23
CA ALA A 142 -18.70 4.96 8.44
C ALA A 142 -20.09 5.11 9.09
N GLY A 143 -21.11 4.53 8.47
CA GLY A 143 -22.51 4.65 8.89
C GLY A 143 -23.33 5.64 8.05
N ASP A 144 -22.68 6.53 7.30
CA ASP A 144 -23.37 7.42 6.37
C ASP A 144 -23.95 6.63 5.19
N PRO A 145 -25.06 7.11 4.58
CA PRO A 145 -25.64 6.48 3.42
C PRO A 145 -24.62 6.37 2.28
N THR A 146 -24.51 5.17 1.70
CA THR A 146 -23.64 4.97 0.53
C THR A 146 -24.24 5.68 -0.68
N PRO A 147 -23.44 6.46 -1.43
CA PRO A 147 -23.92 7.11 -2.65
C PRO A 147 -24.52 6.09 -3.62
N PRO A 148 -25.53 6.48 -4.43
CA PRO A 148 -26.06 5.59 -5.46
C PRO A 148 -24.93 5.16 -6.40
N ALA A 149 -25.03 3.96 -6.98
CA ALA A 149 -24.03 3.46 -7.93
C ALA A 149 -23.79 4.48 -9.06
N PRO A 150 -22.55 4.57 -9.60
CA PRO A 150 -22.27 5.44 -10.74
C PRO A 150 -23.18 5.10 -11.92
N VAL A 151 -23.59 6.13 -12.67
CA VAL A 151 -24.37 5.93 -13.88
C VAL A 151 -23.50 5.21 -14.92
N ARG A 152 -24.11 4.50 -15.85
CA ARG A 152 -23.40 3.78 -16.91
C ARG A 152 -22.44 4.73 -17.66
N GLY A 153 -21.15 4.41 -17.64
CA GLY A 153 -20.10 5.21 -18.28
C GLY A 153 -19.40 6.22 -17.36
N GLU A 154 -19.87 6.39 -16.11
CA GLU A 154 -19.19 7.21 -15.11
C GLU A 154 -18.08 6.41 -14.40
N SER A 155 -17.03 7.13 -14.01
CA SER A 155 -15.96 6.65 -13.14
C SER A 155 -16.03 7.40 -11.82
N ARG A 156 -15.98 6.66 -10.70
CA ARG A 156 -15.87 7.23 -9.36
C ARG A 156 -14.66 6.67 -8.65
N LEU A 157 -13.99 7.52 -7.90
CA LEU A 157 -12.87 7.17 -7.04
C LEU A 157 -13.24 7.44 -5.60
N ILE A 158 -13.05 6.45 -4.75
CA ILE A 158 -13.24 6.54 -3.31
C ILE A 158 -11.87 6.48 -2.66
N LEU A 159 -11.46 7.57 -2.04
CA LEU A 159 -10.28 7.60 -1.18
C LEU A 159 -10.71 7.23 0.24
N LEU A 160 -9.98 6.34 0.90
CA LEU A 160 -10.39 5.75 2.16
C LEU A 160 -9.22 5.77 3.17
N THR A 161 -9.49 6.25 4.39
CA THR A 161 -8.51 6.34 5.48
C THR A 161 -9.15 6.14 6.85
N ALA A 162 -8.34 5.99 7.90
CA ALA A 162 -8.83 5.95 9.27
C ALA A 162 -9.22 7.35 9.78
N ARG A 163 -10.21 7.39 10.69
CA ARG A 163 -10.64 8.58 11.42
C ARG A 163 -10.28 8.44 12.90
N GLY A 164 -9.78 9.49 13.53
CA GLY A 164 -9.48 9.49 14.97
C GLY A 164 -8.22 10.28 15.29
N ALA A 165 -7.74 10.13 16.52
CA ALA A 165 -6.42 10.63 16.89
C ALA A 165 -5.33 9.76 16.22
N PRO A 166 -4.12 10.30 15.99
CA PRO A 166 -3.02 9.50 15.47
C PRO A 166 -2.83 8.22 16.28
N TYR A 167 -2.70 7.09 15.59
CA TYR A 167 -2.56 5.75 16.16
C TYR A 167 -3.77 5.18 16.93
N VAL A 168 -4.88 5.94 17.03
CA VAL A 168 -6.11 5.51 17.73
C VAL A 168 -7.31 5.69 16.79
N PRO A 169 -7.49 4.77 15.82
CA PRO A 169 -8.62 4.85 14.90
C PRO A 169 -9.94 4.59 15.63
N THR A 170 -10.93 5.44 15.35
CA THR A 170 -12.30 5.41 15.89
C THR A 170 -13.35 5.14 14.82
N GLY A 171 -12.94 5.07 13.55
CA GLY A 171 -13.82 4.82 12.41
C GLY A 171 -13.09 5.00 11.09
N ILE A 172 -13.86 5.02 10.00
CA ILE A 172 -13.35 5.17 8.63
C ILE A 172 -13.89 6.48 8.06
N ALA A 173 -13.03 7.23 7.39
CA ALA A 173 -13.39 8.39 6.57
C ALA A 173 -13.23 8.03 5.10
N TYR A 174 -14.16 8.50 4.29
CA TYR A 174 -14.14 8.32 2.84
C TYR A 174 -14.26 9.68 2.16
N VAL A 175 -13.57 9.84 1.05
CA VAL A 175 -13.75 10.96 0.13
C VAL A 175 -14.16 10.39 -1.21
N ASP A 176 -15.39 10.70 -1.61
CA ASP A 176 -15.89 10.31 -2.91
C ASP A 176 -15.55 11.39 -3.92
N ALA A 177 -15.05 10.99 -5.09
CA ALA A 177 -14.72 11.87 -6.19
C ALA A 177 -15.26 11.29 -7.49
N ARG A 178 -15.71 12.18 -8.39
CA ARG A 178 -16.14 11.81 -9.74
C ARG A 178 -15.05 12.14 -10.75
N LEU A 179 -14.92 11.34 -11.79
CA LEU A 179 -14.09 11.70 -12.93
C LEU A 179 -14.71 12.91 -13.66
N VAL A 180 -13.88 13.89 -14.03
CA VAL A 180 -14.30 15.06 -14.81
C VAL A 180 -14.52 14.68 -16.28
N ASP A 181 -13.66 13.82 -16.81
CA ASP A 181 -13.75 13.30 -18.17
C ASP A 181 -14.58 12.00 -18.25
N LYS A 182 -14.67 11.43 -19.45
CA LYS A 182 -15.36 10.15 -19.66
C LYS A 182 -14.53 8.99 -19.12
N GLY A 183 -15.20 8.03 -18.47
CA GLY A 183 -14.56 6.83 -17.98
C GLY A 183 -13.99 5.97 -19.12
N GLN A 184 -12.80 5.42 -18.90
CA GLN A 184 -12.18 4.46 -19.80
C GLN A 184 -12.81 3.07 -19.65
N PRO A 185 -12.74 2.21 -20.68
CA PRO A 185 -13.18 0.82 -20.55
C PRO A 185 -12.47 0.13 -19.39
N ALA A 186 -13.26 -0.55 -18.55
CA ALA A 186 -12.73 -1.34 -17.44
C ALA A 186 -12.02 -2.59 -17.94
N GLY A 187 -10.85 -2.88 -17.36
CA GLY A 187 -10.11 -4.12 -17.64
C GLY A 187 -10.80 -5.35 -17.04
N ALA A 188 -10.40 -6.54 -17.50
CA ALA A 188 -10.86 -7.79 -16.91
C ALA A 188 -10.39 -7.90 -15.46
N ARG A 189 -11.25 -8.48 -14.60
CA ARG A 189 -10.96 -8.69 -13.18
C ARG A 189 -11.51 -10.04 -12.74
N GLN A 190 -10.68 -10.77 -12.02
CA GLN A 190 -10.99 -12.08 -11.43
C GLN A 190 -11.37 -11.93 -9.95
N THR A 191 -10.75 -10.98 -9.24
CA THR A 191 -11.06 -10.76 -7.83
C THR A 191 -12.43 -10.09 -7.66
N THR A 192 -13.24 -10.67 -6.78
CA THR A 192 -14.54 -10.18 -6.35
C THR A 192 -14.53 -9.88 -4.86
N PRO A 193 -15.55 -9.18 -4.32
CA PRO A 193 -15.66 -8.94 -2.88
C PRO A 193 -15.65 -10.22 -2.02
N ILE A 194 -16.02 -11.37 -2.58
CA ILE A 194 -16.02 -12.67 -1.88
C ILE A 194 -14.62 -13.30 -1.87
N THR A 195 -13.83 -13.09 -2.92
CA THR A 195 -12.48 -13.68 -3.05
C THR A 195 -11.38 -12.75 -2.53
N LEU A 196 -11.71 -11.50 -2.17
CA LEU A 196 -10.78 -10.54 -1.59
C LEU A 196 -10.29 -11.04 -0.21
N PRO A 197 -8.97 -11.14 0.04
CA PRO A 197 -8.47 -11.56 1.34
C PRO A 197 -8.90 -10.59 2.46
N PRO A 198 -9.29 -11.10 3.65
CA PRO A 198 -9.78 -10.24 4.74
C PRO A 198 -8.79 -9.16 5.19
N SER A 199 -7.49 -9.37 5.03
CA SER A 199 -6.44 -8.39 5.34
C SER A 199 -6.50 -7.12 4.48
N ASN A 200 -7.23 -7.14 3.37
CA ASN A 200 -7.44 -5.99 2.48
C ASN A 200 -8.68 -5.16 2.87
N ALA A 201 -9.49 -5.62 3.83
CA ALA A 201 -10.64 -4.85 4.31
C ALA A 201 -10.19 -3.61 5.10
N ALA A 202 -11.03 -2.58 5.14
CA ALA A 202 -10.71 -1.34 5.85
C ALA A 202 -10.53 -1.60 7.37
N LEU A 203 -9.45 -1.05 7.95
CA LEU A 203 -9.03 -1.28 9.35
C LEU A 203 -8.72 -2.75 9.68
N ALA A 204 -8.48 -3.59 8.68
CA ALA A 204 -8.08 -4.97 8.91
C ALA A 204 -6.64 -5.06 9.42
N THR A 205 -6.40 -6.08 10.24
CA THR A 205 -5.07 -6.51 10.66
C THR A 205 -4.68 -7.75 9.87
N ASP A 206 -3.46 -7.78 9.34
CA ASP A 206 -2.94 -8.94 8.62
C ASP A 206 -2.27 -9.92 9.57
N THR A 207 -2.96 -11.03 9.87
CA THR A 207 -2.44 -12.09 10.75
C THR A 207 -1.72 -13.22 10.02
N THR A 208 -1.60 -13.13 8.69
CA THR A 208 -1.00 -14.21 7.87
C THR A 208 0.48 -14.43 8.15
N THR A 209 1.17 -13.43 8.71
CA THR A 209 2.61 -13.49 9.03
C THR A 209 2.91 -13.62 10.51
N VAL A 210 1.91 -13.90 11.37
CA VAL A 210 2.13 -14.07 12.83
C VAL A 210 3.12 -15.19 13.14
N TRP A 211 3.10 -16.28 12.36
CA TRP A 211 4.07 -17.36 12.51
C TRP A 211 5.51 -16.87 12.30
N ALA A 212 5.75 -15.95 11.35
CA ALA A 212 7.05 -15.36 11.11
C ALA A 212 7.48 -14.45 12.27
N LEU A 213 6.55 -13.73 12.91
CA LEU A 213 6.82 -12.99 14.15
C LEU A 213 7.32 -13.92 15.26
N VAL A 214 6.69 -15.08 15.45
CA VAL A 214 7.12 -16.06 16.46
C VAL A 214 8.56 -16.51 16.20
N PHE A 215 8.90 -16.84 14.95
CA PHE A 215 10.28 -17.21 14.61
C PHE A 215 11.27 -16.05 14.75
N ALA A 216 10.88 -14.83 14.40
CA ALA A 216 11.71 -13.64 14.58
C ALA A 216 12.01 -13.38 16.07
N LEU A 217 11.01 -13.54 16.93
CA LEU A 217 11.17 -13.43 18.38
C LEU A 217 12.05 -14.54 18.94
N GLN A 218 11.86 -15.80 18.50
CA GLN A 218 12.74 -16.90 18.89
C GLN A 218 14.19 -16.67 18.47
N PHE A 219 14.40 -16.16 17.25
CA PHE A 219 15.71 -15.81 16.75
C PHE A 219 16.35 -14.69 17.58
N LEU A 220 15.59 -13.64 17.92
CA LEU A 220 16.06 -12.56 18.79
C LEU A 220 16.49 -13.09 20.17
N VAL A 221 15.64 -13.88 20.82
CA VAL A 221 15.94 -14.48 22.14
C VAL A 221 17.17 -15.40 22.07
N ALA A 222 17.29 -16.22 21.02
CA ALA A 222 18.45 -17.08 20.83
C ALA A 222 19.74 -16.26 20.64
N ALA A 223 19.67 -15.17 19.86
CA ALA A 223 20.80 -14.26 19.66
C ALA A 223 21.20 -13.56 20.96
N GLU A 224 20.26 -13.14 21.80
CA GLU A 224 20.52 -12.56 23.12
C GLU A 224 21.18 -13.56 24.07
N ILE A 225 20.66 -14.80 24.14
CA ILE A 225 21.26 -15.86 24.96
C ILE A 225 22.70 -16.15 24.51
N ALA A 226 22.93 -16.25 23.20
CA ALA A 226 24.24 -16.47 22.63
C ALA A 226 25.20 -15.29 22.90
N ALA A 227 24.69 -14.05 22.84
CA ALA A 227 25.45 -12.85 23.17
C ALA A 227 25.86 -12.85 24.66
N VAL A 228 24.94 -13.16 25.57
CA VAL A 228 25.24 -13.25 27.02
C VAL A 228 26.24 -14.36 27.31
N TRP A 229 26.10 -15.52 26.67
CA TRP A 229 27.04 -16.63 26.81
C TRP A 229 28.44 -16.27 26.28
N ALA A 230 28.53 -15.66 25.09
CA ALA A 230 29.77 -15.22 24.49
C ALA A 230 30.45 -14.11 25.31
N PHE A 231 29.66 -13.18 25.86
CA PHE A 231 30.14 -12.12 26.75
C PHE A 231 30.87 -12.70 27.96
N ARG A 232 30.32 -13.77 28.55
CA ARG A 232 30.91 -14.46 29.72
C ARG A 232 32.14 -15.29 29.37
N ARG A 233 32.28 -15.78 28.14
CA ARG A 233 33.41 -16.66 27.74
C ARG A 233 34.57 -15.95 27.06
N VAL A 234 34.29 -15.00 26.18
CA VAL A 234 35.24 -14.48 25.18
C VAL A 234 35.59 -13.01 25.42
N GLY A 235 34.84 -12.34 26.31
CA GLY A 235 35.03 -10.94 26.69
C GLY A 235 34.19 -9.97 25.85
N ALA A 236 34.02 -8.75 26.39
CA ALA A 236 33.08 -7.76 25.88
C ALA A 236 33.36 -7.32 24.42
N GLN A 237 34.59 -6.93 24.11
CA GLN A 237 34.94 -6.32 22.81
C GLN A 237 34.62 -7.23 21.62
N LYS A 238 34.98 -8.51 21.71
CA LYS A 238 34.75 -9.50 20.64
C LYS A 238 33.27 -9.82 20.48
N THR A 239 32.54 -9.88 21.59
CA THR A 239 31.10 -10.15 21.60
C THR A 239 30.31 -9.03 20.94
N TRP A 240 30.64 -7.77 21.28
CA TRP A 240 29.95 -6.60 20.71
C TRP A 240 30.10 -6.51 19.19
N ILE A 241 31.31 -6.74 18.66
CA ILE A 241 31.56 -6.66 17.20
C ILE A 241 30.70 -7.67 16.43
N VAL A 242 30.48 -8.87 16.98
CA VAL A 242 29.73 -9.95 16.31
C VAL A 242 28.23 -9.85 16.54
N PHE A 243 27.80 -9.62 17.78
CA PHE A 243 26.39 -9.74 18.15
C PHE A 243 25.58 -8.47 17.94
N VAL A 244 26.19 -7.28 17.91
CA VAL A 244 25.45 -6.04 17.57
C VAL A 244 24.76 -6.13 16.21
N PRO A 245 25.43 -6.46 15.09
CA PRO A 245 24.75 -6.53 13.80
C PRO A 245 23.66 -7.62 13.77
N ILE A 246 23.86 -8.74 14.46
CA ILE A 246 22.88 -9.84 14.56
C ILE A 246 21.64 -9.39 15.33
N LEU A 247 21.82 -8.75 16.49
CA LEU A 247 20.72 -8.25 17.32
C LEU A 247 19.95 -7.13 16.62
N LEU A 248 20.65 -6.24 15.92
CA LEU A 248 20.02 -5.20 15.09
C LEU A 248 19.18 -5.82 13.99
N LEU A 249 19.72 -6.82 13.26
CA LEU A 249 18.99 -7.53 12.22
C LEU A 249 17.75 -8.23 12.78
N ALA A 250 17.89 -8.96 13.90
CA ALA A 250 16.78 -9.63 14.57
C ALA A 250 15.69 -8.63 15.01
N SER A 251 16.11 -7.50 15.58
CA SER A 251 15.20 -6.42 15.97
C SER A 251 14.44 -5.84 14.78
N VAL A 252 15.12 -5.61 13.65
CA VAL A 252 14.50 -5.11 12.41
C VAL A 252 13.45 -6.10 11.90
N PHE A 253 13.73 -7.40 11.90
CA PHE A 253 12.75 -8.42 11.52
C PHE A 253 11.52 -8.43 12.42
N VAL A 254 11.72 -8.35 13.74
CA VAL A 254 10.60 -8.28 14.70
C VAL A 254 9.76 -7.02 14.45
N CYS A 255 10.41 -5.86 14.25
CA CYS A 255 9.73 -4.61 13.94
C CYS A 255 8.92 -4.69 12.64
N ASP A 256 9.46 -5.24 11.55
CA ASP A 256 8.71 -5.42 10.29
C ASP A 256 7.44 -6.26 10.50
N GLN A 257 7.56 -7.36 11.24
CA GLN A 257 6.41 -8.22 11.52
C GLN A 257 5.36 -7.55 12.42
N LEU A 258 5.78 -6.74 13.39
CA LEU A 258 4.87 -5.95 14.22
C LEU A 258 4.12 -4.91 13.40
N VAL A 259 4.78 -4.27 12.42
CA VAL A 259 4.15 -3.28 11.54
C VAL A 259 3.02 -3.89 10.71
N ARG A 260 3.21 -5.10 10.19
CA ARG A 260 2.18 -5.83 9.42
C ARG A 260 0.93 -6.14 10.24
N LEU A 261 1.08 -6.28 11.56
CA LEU A 261 -0.04 -6.50 12.48
C LEU A 261 -0.82 -5.22 12.84
N LEU A 262 -0.28 -4.05 12.53
CA LEU A 262 -1.04 -2.82 12.69
C LEU A 262 -2.23 -2.82 11.73
N PRO A 263 -3.37 -2.23 12.12
CA PRO A 263 -4.45 -1.91 11.20
C PRO A 263 -3.92 -1.20 9.95
N ASN A 264 -4.40 -1.62 8.78
CA ASN A 264 -3.87 -1.19 7.50
C ASN A 264 -4.05 0.32 7.22
N LEU A 265 -5.09 0.95 7.74
CA LEU A 265 -5.39 2.38 7.56
C LEU A 265 -4.86 3.30 8.68
N LEU A 266 -4.14 2.73 9.65
CA LEU A 266 -3.71 3.43 10.86
C LEU A 266 -2.90 4.69 10.55
#